data_AF-A0A0H4KSM2-F1
#
_entry.id   AF-A0A0H4KSM2-F1
#
_cell.length_a   1.000
_cell.length_b   1.000
_cell.length_c   1.000
_cell.angle_alpha   90.00
_cell.angle_beta   90.00
_cell.angle_gamma   90.00
#
_symmetry.space_group_name_H-M   'P 1'
#
loop_
_entity.id
_entity.type
_entity.pdbx_description
1 polymer ?
#
loop_
_entity_poly.entity_id
_entity_poly.type
_entity_poly.pdbx_seq_one_letter_code
_entity_poly.pdbx_strand_id
1 'polypeptide(L)'
;MEEAWALNEVEHFFTLENILDLLNKYQSFGLLPGILLPFLEAFIPILPLFVFVVANSAAFGLWLGFLISWLGAVGGALCVFLLVRKYGQRRIFNFLHRHQQVRRVMDWLERHGFGPLFIMLCFPFTPSAAINVVAGLSRVSMAQFALAVMAGKMVMIFAISYIGEDIGSFFREPLKTVIVLAVIVILWIVGKRIEIHLNTKTGYKQRKRERG
;
A
#
# COMPACT_ATOMS: atom_id res chain seq x y z
N MET A 1 17.62 31.43 -12.43
CA MET A 1 16.32 31.80 -13.04
C MET A 1 15.70 30.64 -13.83
N GLU A 2 16.45 29.70 -14.40
CA GLU A 2 15.89 28.54 -15.14
C GLU A 2 15.26 27.46 -14.24
N GLU A 3 15.73 27.30 -12.99
CA GLU A 3 15.18 26.31 -12.05
C GLU A 3 13.73 26.60 -11.62
N ALA A 4 13.29 27.86 -11.69
CA ALA A 4 11.92 28.25 -11.33
C ALA A 4 10.89 27.88 -12.42
N TRP A 5 11.32 27.68 -13.67
CA TRP A 5 10.41 27.35 -14.79
C TRP A 5 10.16 25.84 -14.87
N ALA A 6 11.17 25.02 -14.55
CA ALA A 6 11.03 23.57 -14.49
C ALA A 6 10.13 23.09 -13.34
N LEU A 7 10.10 23.83 -12.22
CA LEU A 7 9.21 23.52 -11.09
C LEU A 7 7.74 23.89 -11.39
N ASN A 8 7.55 24.99 -12.15
CA ASN A 8 6.22 25.47 -12.50
C ASN A 8 5.52 24.56 -13.52
N GLU A 9 6.25 23.97 -14.48
CA GLU A 9 5.67 22.99 -15.42
C GLU A 9 5.26 21.68 -14.74
N VAL A 10 6.01 21.23 -13.73
CA VAL A 10 5.66 20.04 -12.95
C VAL A 10 4.43 20.32 -12.08
N GLU A 11 4.34 21.48 -11.44
CA GLU A 11 3.12 21.89 -10.70
C GLU A 11 1.90 22.08 -11.62
N HIS A 12 2.11 22.54 -12.86
CA HIS A 12 1.03 22.68 -13.86
C HIS A 12 0.58 21.33 -14.47
N PHE A 13 1.41 20.30 -14.41
CA PHE A 13 1.03 18.92 -14.78
C PHE A 13 0.26 18.21 -13.65
N PHE A 14 0.49 18.60 -12.40
CA PHE A 14 -0.17 18.06 -11.20
C PHE A 14 -1.35 18.91 -10.71
N THR A 15 -1.86 19.84 -11.53
CA THR A 15 -3.02 20.66 -11.16
C THR A 15 -4.29 19.81 -11.22
N LEU A 16 -5.10 19.91 -10.17
CA LEU A 16 -6.33 19.12 -9.99
C LEU A 16 -7.27 19.19 -11.21
N GLU A 17 -7.34 20.31 -11.91
CA GLU A 17 -8.20 20.49 -13.09
C GLU A 17 -7.75 19.65 -14.30
N ASN A 18 -6.46 19.62 -14.64
CA ASN A 18 -5.96 18.78 -15.72
C ASN A 18 -6.04 17.28 -15.38
N ILE A 19 -5.87 16.93 -14.10
CA ILE A 19 -6.07 15.56 -13.62
C ILE A 19 -7.54 15.18 -13.73
N LEU A 20 -8.48 16.07 -13.37
CA LEU A 20 -9.93 15.87 -13.49
C LEU A 20 -10.37 15.80 -14.95
N ASP A 21 -9.77 16.56 -15.85
CA ASP A 21 -10.07 16.53 -17.29
C ASP A 21 -9.51 15.25 -17.95
N LEU A 22 -8.32 14.80 -17.52
CA LEU A 22 -7.78 13.48 -17.86
C LEU A 22 -8.64 12.36 -17.25
N LEU A 23 -9.21 12.55 -16.06
CA LEU A 23 -10.13 11.61 -15.39
C LEU A 23 -11.47 11.51 -16.12
N ASN A 24 -12.03 12.63 -16.58
CA ASN A 24 -13.24 12.69 -17.41
C ASN A 24 -13.01 12.01 -18.76
N LYS A 25 -11.84 12.21 -19.37
CA LYS A 25 -11.41 11.47 -20.56
C LYS A 25 -11.15 9.98 -20.28
N TYR A 26 -10.89 9.61 -19.03
CA TYR A 26 -10.67 8.24 -18.57
C TYR A 26 -11.96 7.49 -18.24
N GLN A 27 -13.00 8.18 -17.74
CA GLN A 27 -14.32 7.59 -17.47
C GLN A 27 -14.95 6.96 -18.72
N SER A 28 -14.56 7.37 -19.93
CA SER A 28 -15.01 6.74 -21.18
C SER A 28 -14.33 5.40 -21.50
N PHE A 29 -13.28 4.98 -20.77
CA PHE A 29 -12.48 3.76 -21.04
C PHE A 29 -12.81 2.53 -20.17
N GLY A 30 -13.77 2.62 -19.23
CA GLY A 30 -14.26 1.45 -18.49
C GLY A 30 -13.33 0.91 -17.39
N LEU A 31 -13.17 -0.41 -17.25
CA LEU A 31 -12.50 -1.09 -16.11
C LEU A 31 -10.98 -0.80 -15.99
N LEU A 32 -10.34 -0.38 -17.09
CA LEU A 32 -8.89 -0.17 -17.22
C LEU A 32 -8.31 0.92 -16.30
N PRO A 33 -8.84 2.17 -16.27
CA PRO A 33 -8.45 3.18 -15.26
C PRO A 33 -8.52 2.67 -13.83
N GLY A 34 -9.58 1.90 -13.53
CA GLY A 34 -9.87 1.46 -12.18
C GLY A 34 -8.74 0.60 -11.61
N ILE A 35 -8.06 -0.18 -12.46
CA ILE A 35 -6.89 -0.98 -12.08
C ILE A 35 -5.60 -0.17 -12.19
N LEU A 36 -5.45 0.62 -13.26
CA LEU A 36 -4.19 1.30 -13.57
C LEU A 36 -3.87 2.42 -12.56
N LEU A 37 -4.85 3.18 -12.11
CA LEU A 37 -4.61 4.30 -11.19
C LEU A 37 -4.12 3.83 -9.81
N PRO A 38 -4.77 2.84 -9.15
CA PRO A 38 -4.23 2.23 -7.92
C PRO A 38 -2.91 1.50 -8.13
N PHE A 39 -2.66 0.96 -9.33
CA PHE A 39 -1.36 0.39 -9.67
C PHE A 39 -0.25 1.44 -9.71
N LEU A 40 -0.50 2.59 -10.35
CA LEU A 40 0.45 3.69 -10.46
C LEU A 40 0.70 4.40 -9.12
N GLU A 41 -0.28 4.44 -8.23
CA GLU A 41 -0.12 4.94 -6.86
C GLU A 41 1.02 4.24 -6.11
N ALA A 42 1.21 2.93 -6.35
CA ALA A 42 2.30 2.19 -5.72
C ALA A 42 3.69 2.72 -6.09
N PHE A 43 3.82 3.39 -7.25
CA PHE A 43 5.06 4.00 -7.74
C PHE A 43 5.20 5.46 -7.31
N ILE A 44 4.08 6.20 -7.22
CA ILE A 44 4.07 7.65 -7.01
C ILE A 44 3.27 7.97 -5.73
N PRO A 45 3.94 8.32 -4.61
CA PRO A 45 3.28 8.59 -3.33
C PRO A 45 2.41 9.86 -3.32
N ILE A 46 2.48 10.69 -4.36
CA ILE A 46 1.70 11.94 -4.48
C ILE A 46 0.23 11.65 -4.83
N LEU A 47 -0.06 10.46 -5.37
CA LEU A 47 -1.39 10.09 -5.82
C LEU A 47 -2.30 9.75 -4.62
N PRO A 48 -3.39 10.49 -4.40
CA PRO A 48 -4.28 10.23 -3.27
C PRO A 48 -5.13 8.98 -3.56
N LEU A 49 -4.65 7.80 -3.11
CA LEU A 49 -5.30 6.50 -3.34
C LEU A 49 -6.79 6.52 -3.02
N PHE A 50 -7.15 7.19 -1.91
CA PHE A 50 -8.52 7.32 -1.44
C PHE A 50 -9.47 7.83 -2.53
N VAL A 51 -9.05 8.83 -3.32
CA VAL A 51 -9.88 9.44 -4.37
C VAL A 51 -10.22 8.40 -5.44
N PHE A 52 -9.24 7.62 -5.88
CA PHE A 52 -9.46 6.58 -6.90
C PHE A 52 -10.33 5.44 -6.39
N VAL A 53 -10.12 5.02 -5.13
CA VAL A 53 -10.92 3.95 -4.53
C VAL A 53 -12.38 4.38 -4.38
N VAL A 54 -12.63 5.62 -3.91
CA VAL A 54 -13.98 6.19 -3.80
C VAL A 54 -14.63 6.32 -5.17
N ALA A 55 -13.91 6.84 -6.16
CA ALA A 55 -14.41 6.97 -7.53
C ALA A 55 -14.78 5.60 -8.13
N ASN A 56 -13.94 4.58 -7.93
CA ASN A 56 -14.19 3.22 -8.38
C ASN A 56 -15.41 2.60 -7.66
N SER A 57 -15.55 2.78 -6.35
CA SER A 57 -16.72 2.27 -5.61
C SER A 57 -18.02 2.98 -6.01
N ALA A 58 -17.96 4.28 -6.29
CA ALA A 58 -19.12 5.05 -6.73
C ALA A 58 -19.53 4.68 -8.17
N ALA A 59 -18.57 4.39 -9.05
CA ALA A 59 -18.82 4.06 -10.46
C ALA A 59 -19.25 2.60 -10.69
N PHE A 60 -18.66 1.65 -9.97
CA PHE A 60 -18.86 0.21 -10.20
C PHE A 60 -19.59 -0.51 -9.04
N GLY A 61 -19.96 0.22 -7.98
CA GLY A 61 -20.49 -0.33 -6.73
C GLY A 61 -19.39 -0.86 -5.81
N LEU A 62 -19.74 -1.15 -4.55
CA LEU A 62 -18.78 -1.57 -3.53
C LEU A 62 -17.90 -2.74 -3.95
N TRP A 63 -18.50 -3.86 -4.35
CA TRP A 63 -17.75 -5.11 -4.58
C TRP A 63 -16.80 -5.04 -5.77
N LEU A 64 -17.29 -4.54 -6.92
CA LEU A 64 -16.46 -4.42 -8.11
C LEU A 64 -15.44 -3.29 -7.96
N GLY A 65 -15.82 -2.14 -7.42
CA GLY A 65 -14.92 -1.02 -7.17
C GLY A 65 -13.81 -1.38 -6.18
N PHE A 66 -14.14 -2.13 -5.13
CA PHE A 66 -13.16 -2.71 -4.20
C PHE A 66 -12.20 -3.65 -4.91
N LEU A 67 -12.70 -4.66 -5.64
CA LEU A 67 -11.87 -5.68 -6.28
C LEU A 67 -10.91 -5.08 -7.31
N ILE A 68 -11.41 -4.18 -8.14
CA ILE A 68 -10.63 -3.47 -9.17
C ILE A 68 -9.51 -2.66 -8.51
N SER A 69 -9.85 -1.88 -7.48
CA SER A 69 -8.88 -1.06 -6.78
C SER A 69 -7.85 -1.88 -6.03
N TRP A 70 -8.29 -2.97 -5.39
CA TRP A 70 -7.44 -3.87 -4.63
C TRP A 70 -6.45 -4.60 -5.54
N LEU A 71 -6.89 -5.13 -6.68
CA LEU A 71 -6.01 -5.80 -7.64
C LEU A 71 -4.96 -4.85 -8.20
N GLY A 72 -5.35 -3.63 -8.58
CA GLY A 72 -4.42 -2.61 -9.05
C GLY A 72 -3.36 -2.28 -8.00
N ALA A 73 -3.81 -1.97 -6.78
CA ALA A 73 -2.94 -1.54 -5.71
C ALA A 73 -1.99 -2.64 -5.19
N VAL A 74 -2.47 -3.89 -5.11
CA VAL A 74 -1.64 -5.06 -4.78
C VAL A 74 -0.63 -5.33 -5.91
N GLY A 75 -1.10 -5.34 -7.16
CA GLY A 75 -0.24 -5.56 -8.33
C GLY A 75 0.90 -4.55 -8.40
N GLY A 76 0.59 -3.26 -8.22
CA GLY A 76 1.58 -2.18 -8.22
C GLY A 76 2.60 -2.34 -7.11
N ALA A 77 2.14 -2.62 -5.88
CA ALA A 77 3.02 -2.81 -4.73
C ALA A 77 3.98 -4.00 -4.91
N LEU A 78 3.50 -5.12 -5.44
CA LEU A 78 4.34 -6.28 -5.76
C LEU A 78 5.36 -5.96 -6.85
N CYS A 79 4.96 -5.23 -7.89
CA CYS A 79 5.87 -4.78 -8.94
C CYS A 79 6.99 -3.90 -8.39
N VAL A 80 6.65 -2.87 -7.60
CA VAL A 80 7.64 -1.98 -6.98
C VAL A 80 8.59 -2.75 -6.08
N PHE A 81 8.07 -3.64 -5.23
CA PHE A 81 8.90 -4.48 -4.38
C PHE A 81 9.90 -5.32 -5.17
N LEU A 82 9.45 -5.97 -6.25
CA LEU A 82 10.31 -6.81 -7.08
C LEU A 82 11.36 -5.98 -7.82
N LEU A 83 10.99 -4.82 -8.36
CA LEU A 83 11.92 -3.91 -9.03
C LEU A 83 12.99 -3.43 -8.06
N VAL A 84 12.59 -2.96 -6.88
CA VAL A 84 13.51 -2.47 -5.85
C VAL A 84 14.40 -3.60 -5.34
N ARG A 85 13.88 -4.81 -5.16
CA ARG A 85 14.69 -5.96 -4.73
C ARG A 85 15.73 -6.38 -5.76
N LYS A 86 15.36 -6.35 -7.05
CA LYS A 86 16.25 -6.77 -8.15
C LYS A 86 17.31 -5.71 -8.48
N TYR A 87 16.94 -4.43 -8.46
CA TYR A 87 17.81 -3.33 -8.93
C TYR A 87 18.40 -2.48 -7.79
N GLY A 88 17.77 -2.47 -6.63
CA GLY A 88 18.14 -1.60 -5.50
C GLY A 88 19.43 -2.00 -4.80
N GLN A 89 19.74 -3.29 -4.69
CA GLN A 89 20.92 -3.78 -3.95
C GLN A 89 22.26 -3.21 -4.44
N ARG A 90 22.39 -2.87 -5.73
CA ARG A 90 23.66 -2.37 -6.30
C ARG A 90 23.92 -0.88 -6.07
N ARG A 91 22.89 -0.04 -5.92
CA ARG A 91 23.05 1.43 -5.77
C ARG A 91 22.80 1.97 -4.37
N ILE A 92 22.16 1.21 -3.49
CA ILE A 92 21.54 1.78 -2.28
C ILE A 92 22.41 1.66 -1.02
N PHE A 93 23.52 0.92 -1.07
CA PHE A 93 24.46 0.81 0.06
C PHE A 93 24.99 2.18 0.54
N ASN A 94 25.21 3.11 -0.39
CA ASN A 94 25.63 4.48 -0.09
C ASN A 94 24.48 5.37 0.43
N PHE A 95 23.25 5.14 -0.05
CA PHE A 95 22.05 5.87 0.41
C PHE A 95 21.66 5.48 1.84
N LEU A 96 21.75 4.19 2.17
CA LEU A 96 21.50 3.65 3.51
C LEU A 96 22.43 4.21 4.58
N HIS A 97 23.70 4.44 4.23
CA HIS A 97 24.65 5.07 5.14
C HIS A 97 24.27 6.51 5.49
N ARG A 98 23.66 7.23 4.54
CA ARG A 98 23.21 8.61 4.72
C ARG A 98 21.88 8.74 5.47
N HIS A 99 20.98 7.75 5.37
CA HIS A 99 19.65 7.81 5.99
C HIS A 99 19.44 6.74 7.08
N GLN A 100 19.90 7.05 8.30
CA GLN A 100 19.80 6.17 9.47
C GLN A 100 18.35 5.81 9.86
N GLN A 101 17.38 6.70 9.58
CA GLN A 101 15.95 6.42 9.82
C GLN A 101 15.43 5.28 8.95
N VAL A 102 15.77 5.27 7.65
CA VAL A 102 15.37 4.21 6.71
C VAL A 102 15.95 2.87 7.16
N ARG A 103 17.19 2.87 7.63
CA ARG A 103 17.86 1.68 8.19
C ARG A 103 17.14 1.13 9.41
N ARG A 104 16.73 1.99 10.34
CA ARG A 104 15.96 1.59 11.53
C ARG A 104 14.62 0.95 11.15
N VAL A 105 13.92 1.50 10.16
CA VAL A 105 12.66 0.93 9.67
C VAL A 105 12.89 -0.44 9.03
N MET A 106 13.91 -0.57 8.16
CA MET A 106 14.25 -1.88 7.59
C MET A 106 14.61 -2.92 8.65
N ASP A 107 15.44 -2.57 9.64
CA ASP A 107 15.81 -3.49 10.73
C ASP A 107 14.57 -3.91 11.55
N TRP A 108 13.62 -2.99 11.75
CA TRP A 108 12.37 -3.29 12.44
C TRP A 108 11.44 -4.21 11.62
N LEU A 109 11.36 -3.98 10.30
CA LEU A 109 10.64 -4.83 9.35
C LEU A 109 11.27 -6.21 9.23
N GLU A 110 12.60 -6.32 9.24
CA GLU A 110 13.30 -7.61 9.17
C GLU A 110 13.07 -8.47 10.43
N ARG A 111 12.99 -7.85 11.60
CA ARG A 111 12.82 -8.56 12.89
C ARG A 111 11.42 -9.14 13.08
N HIS A 112 10.38 -8.46 12.59
CA HIS A 112 8.99 -8.87 12.83
C HIS A 112 8.25 -9.27 11.54
N GLY A 113 8.82 -9.02 10.36
CA GLY A 113 8.34 -9.48 9.05
C GLY A 113 6.96 -8.94 8.69
N PHE A 114 5.96 -9.82 8.73
CA PHE A 114 4.59 -9.56 8.27
C PHE A 114 3.84 -8.52 9.11
N GLY A 115 3.92 -8.63 10.45
CA GLY A 115 3.07 -7.85 11.37
C GLY A 115 3.18 -6.33 11.16
N PRO A 116 4.41 -5.76 11.21
CA PRO A 116 4.66 -4.37 10.85
C PRO A 116 4.11 -3.91 9.51
N LEU A 117 4.37 -4.70 8.46
CA LEU A 117 3.99 -4.35 7.09
C LEU A 117 2.47 -4.30 6.97
N PHE A 118 1.79 -5.29 7.54
CA PHE A 118 0.35 -5.34 7.58
C PHE A 118 -0.23 -4.11 8.28
N ILE A 119 0.26 -3.78 9.49
CA ILE A 119 -0.24 -2.62 10.24
C ILE A 119 0.00 -1.33 9.46
N MET A 120 1.20 -1.11 8.92
CA MET A 120 1.52 0.10 8.15
C MET A 120 0.64 0.26 6.89
N LEU A 121 0.35 -0.84 6.20
CA LEU A 121 -0.44 -0.86 4.96
C LEU A 121 -1.95 -0.87 5.20
N CYS A 122 -2.41 -1.22 6.40
CA CYS A 122 -3.81 -1.08 6.80
C CYS A 122 -4.23 0.39 6.96
N PHE A 123 -3.30 1.27 7.33
CA PHE A 123 -3.60 2.68 7.52
C PHE A 123 -3.53 3.45 6.19
N PRO A 124 -4.59 4.19 5.82
CA PRO A 124 -4.63 4.95 4.57
C PRO A 124 -3.74 6.18 4.56
N PHE A 125 -3.18 6.56 5.72
CA PHE A 125 -2.30 7.72 5.88
C PHE A 125 -0.83 7.39 5.60
N THR A 126 -0.46 6.12 5.55
CA THR A 126 0.94 5.75 5.33
C THR A 126 1.23 5.73 3.83
N PRO A 127 2.25 6.45 3.33
CA PRO A 127 2.60 6.42 1.90
C PRO A 127 2.99 5.01 1.46
N SER A 128 2.12 4.36 0.68
CA SER A 128 2.30 2.94 0.34
C SER A 128 3.56 2.71 -0.50
N ALA A 129 3.87 3.65 -1.41
CA ALA A 129 5.09 3.62 -2.21
C ALA A 129 6.37 3.57 -1.36
N ALA A 130 6.43 4.33 -0.26
CA ALA A 130 7.58 4.32 0.64
C ALA A 130 7.74 2.96 1.32
N ILE A 131 6.65 2.38 1.82
CA ILE A 131 6.68 1.05 2.45
C ILE A 131 7.12 0.00 1.43
N ASN A 132 6.59 0.02 0.21
CA ASN A 132 6.93 -0.95 -0.83
C ASN A 132 8.43 -0.91 -1.18
N VAL A 133 9.01 0.30 -1.26
CA VAL A 133 10.44 0.51 -1.48
C VAL A 133 11.25 0.01 -0.29
N VAL A 134 10.93 0.44 0.93
CA VAL A 134 11.66 0.05 2.15
C VAL A 134 11.62 -1.46 2.35
N ALA A 135 10.46 -2.08 2.12
CA ALA A 135 10.29 -3.53 2.17
C ALA A 135 11.11 -4.24 1.08
N GLY A 136 11.15 -3.70 -0.15
CA GLY A 136 11.95 -4.23 -1.26
C GLY A 136 13.46 -4.16 -1.02
N LEU A 137 13.92 -3.21 -0.21
CA LEU A 137 15.32 -3.08 0.21
C LEU A 137 15.68 -3.96 1.40
N SER A 138 14.69 -4.30 2.23
CA SER A 138 14.86 -5.17 3.38
C SER A 138 15.03 -6.65 2.99
N ARG A 139 15.45 -7.47 3.95
CA ARG A 139 15.54 -8.94 3.82
C ARG A 139 14.20 -9.66 3.98
N VAL A 140 13.07 -8.96 4.07
CA VAL A 140 11.75 -9.59 4.18
C VAL A 140 11.50 -10.51 2.98
N SER A 141 10.89 -11.67 3.23
CA SER A 141 10.57 -12.62 2.15
C SER A 141 9.44 -12.10 1.25
N MET A 142 9.47 -12.44 -0.04
CA MET A 142 8.41 -12.08 -0.98
C MET A 142 7.04 -12.55 -0.50
N ALA A 143 6.96 -13.76 0.08
CA ALA A 143 5.71 -14.30 0.62
C ALA A 143 5.16 -13.47 1.79
N GLN A 144 6.02 -13.05 2.73
CA GLN A 144 5.59 -12.20 3.86
C GLN A 144 5.12 -10.83 3.37
N PHE A 145 5.84 -10.22 2.43
CA PHE A 145 5.43 -8.94 1.85
C PHE A 145 4.12 -9.06 1.07
N ALA A 146 3.99 -10.08 0.21
CA ALA A 146 2.78 -10.29 -0.57
C ALA A 146 1.57 -10.53 0.32
N LEU A 147 1.69 -11.38 1.35
CA LEU A 147 0.61 -11.58 2.31
C LEU A 147 0.26 -10.29 3.07
N ALA A 148 1.26 -9.52 3.51
CA ALA A 148 1.04 -8.28 4.23
C ALA A 148 0.35 -7.22 3.36
N VAL A 149 0.75 -7.07 2.11
CA VAL A 149 0.15 -6.15 1.13
C VAL A 149 -1.26 -6.58 0.78
N MET A 150 -1.47 -7.86 0.45
CA MET A 150 -2.79 -8.38 0.11
C MET A 150 -3.77 -8.18 1.25
N ALA A 151 -3.39 -8.59 2.46
CA ALA A 151 -4.25 -8.44 3.64
C ALA A 151 -4.43 -6.97 4.01
N GLY A 152 -3.35 -6.19 4.10
CA GLY A 152 -3.38 -4.80 4.53
C GLY A 152 -4.17 -3.89 3.59
N LYS A 153 -3.88 -3.97 2.29
CA LYS A 153 -4.63 -3.22 1.27
C LYS A 153 -6.07 -3.73 1.15
N MET A 154 -6.36 -5.00 1.42
CA MET A 154 -7.74 -5.48 1.50
C MET A 154 -8.51 -4.74 2.59
N VAL A 155 -7.98 -4.64 3.82
CA VAL A 155 -8.65 -3.91 4.92
C VAL A 155 -8.87 -2.45 4.55
N MET A 156 -7.80 -1.81 4.09
CA MET A 156 -7.77 -0.38 3.82
C MET A 156 -8.72 -0.02 2.68
N ILE A 157 -8.61 -0.70 1.53
CA ILE A 157 -9.42 -0.40 0.34
C ILE A 157 -10.87 -0.78 0.59
N PHE A 158 -11.16 -1.88 1.29
CA PHE A 158 -12.53 -2.24 1.63
C PHE A 158 -13.18 -1.17 2.53
N ALA A 159 -12.47 -0.70 3.57
CA ALA A 159 -12.97 0.37 4.42
C ALA A 159 -13.25 1.65 3.63
N ILE A 160 -12.35 2.03 2.71
CA ILE A 160 -12.53 3.21 1.86
C ILE A 160 -13.69 3.04 0.88
N SER A 161 -13.78 1.91 0.17
CA SER A 161 -14.87 1.65 -0.77
C SER A 161 -16.22 1.61 -0.07
N TYR A 162 -16.27 1.07 1.15
CA TYR A 162 -17.48 1.04 1.97
C TYR A 162 -17.91 2.43 2.41
N ILE A 163 -16.96 3.31 2.79
CA ILE A 163 -17.24 4.72 3.05
C ILE A 163 -17.67 5.45 1.76
N GLY A 164 -17.05 5.11 0.63
CA GLY A 164 -17.24 5.77 -0.67
C GLY A 164 -18.59 5.49 -1.33
N GLU A 165 -19.14 4.28 -1.18
CA GLU A 165 -20.49 3.94 -1.68
C GLU A 165 -21.58 4.72 -0.93
N ASP A 166 -21.36 5.02 0.34
CA ASP A 166 -22.40 5.40 1.29
C ASP A 166 -22.09 6.72 2.03
N ILE A 167 -21.41 7.66 1.36
CA ILE A 167 -20.95 8.96 1.92
C ILE A 167 -22.07 9.71 2.65
N GLY A 168 -23.32 9.60 2.20
CA GLY A 168 -24.49 10.25 2.81
C GLY A 168 -25.11 9.53 4.02
N SER A 169 -24.89 8.22 4.17
CA SER A 169 -25.52 7.38 5.20
C SER A 169 -24.55 6.98 6.33
N PHE A 170 -23.24 7.09 6.10
CA PHE A 170 -22.19 6.71 7.05
C PHE A 170 -22.22 7.50 8.38
N PHE A 171 -22.75 8.73 8.36
CA PHE A 171 -22.91 9.56 9.57
C PHE A 171 -24.16 9.23 10.41
N ARG A 172 -25.05 8.34 9.95
CA ARG A 172 -26.34 8.08 10.62
C ARG A 172 -26.48 6.71 11.27
N GLU A 173 -25.60 5.74 11.01
CA GLU A 173 -25.78 4.36 11.50
C GLU A 173 -24.59 3.81 12.32
N PRO A 174 -24.74 3.58 13.64
CA PRO A 174 -23.67 3.10 14.51
C PRO A 174 -23.25 1.64 14.24
N LEU A 175 -24.09 0.86 13.56
CA LEU A 175 -23.77 -0.53 13.16
C LEU A 175 -22.61 -0.58 12.16
N LYS A 176 -22.50 0.42 11.27
CA LYS A 176 -21.44 0.48 10.26
C LYS A 176 -20.05 0.65 10.88
N THR A 177 -19.94 1.46 11.94
CA THR A 177 -18.70 1.64 12.71
C THR A 177 -18.27 0.36 13.42
N VAL A 178 -19.22 -0.39 13.98
CA VAL A 178 -18.96 -1.65 14.70
C VAL A 178 -18.42 -2.73 13.75
N ILE A 179 -18.95 -2.81 12.53
CA ILE A 179 -18.50 -3.78 11.52
C ILE A 179 -17.05 -3.50 11.10
N VAL A 180 -16.70 -2.23 10.82
CA VAL A 180 -15.32 -1.86 10.47
C VAL A 180 -14.34 -2.20 11.60
N LEU A 181 -14.72 -1.90 12.86
CA LEU A 181 -13.94 -2.28 14.04
C LEU A 181 -13.79 -3.80 14.18
N ALA A 182 -14.86 -4.56 13.96
CA ALA A 182 -14.83 -6.02 14.02
C ALA A 182 -13.92 -6.62 12.94
N VAL A 183 -13.97 -6.08 11.72
CA VAL A 183 -13.10 -6.50 10.61
C VAL A 183 -11.63 -6.25 10.96
N ILE A 184 -11.29 -5.06 11.49
CA ILE A 184 -9.93 -4.73 11.94
C ILE A 184 -9.45 -5.71 13.02
N VAL A 185 -10.31 -6.03 14.00
CA VAL A 185 -9.98 -6.97 15.09
C VAL A 185 -9.77 -8.40 14.57
N ILE A 186 -10.64 -8.87 13.68
CA ILE A 186 -10.52 -10.21 13.08
C ILE A 186 -9.22 -10.31 12.29
N LEU A 187 -8.89 -9.30 11.49
CA LEU A 187 -7.68 -9.27 10.69
C LEU A 187 -6.41 -9.16 11.55
N TRP A 188 -6.46 -8.44 12.67
CA TRP A 188 -5.37 -8.44 13.65
C TRP A 188 -5.14 -9.84 14.24
N ILE A 189 -6.21 -10.56 14.58
CA ILE A 189 -6.13 -11.94 15.10
C ILE A 189 -5.57 -12.89 14.04
N VAL A 190 -6.04 -12.81 12.80
CA VAL A 190 -5.57 -13.65 11.69
C VAL A 190 -4.10 -13.35 11.38
N GLY A 191 -3.72 -12.07 11.32
CA GLY A 191 -2.34 -11.64 11.11
C GLY A 191 -1.40 -12.16 12.20
N LYS A 192 -1.82 -12.08 13.47
CA LYS A 192 -1.07 -12.62 14.61
C LYS A 192 -0.95 -14.15 14.56
N ARG A 193 -2.02 -14.86 14.14
CA ARG A 193 -2.01 -16.32 13.97
C ARG A 193 -1.04 -16.78 12.88
N ILE A 194 -0.96 -16.02 11.78
CA ILE A 194 -0.04 -16.27 10.66
C ILE A 194 1.41 -15.97 11.07
N GLU A 195 1.64 -14.88 11.81
CA GLU A 195 2.94 -14.55 12.40
C GLU A 195 3.46 -15.69 13.29
N ILE A 196 2.61 -16.24 14.16
CA ILE A 196 2.98 -17.37 15.02
C ILE A 196 3.38 -18.61 14.19
N HIS A 197 2.65 -18.93 13.12
CA HIS A 197 2.99 -20.07 12.26
C HIS A 197 4.26 -19.85 11.43
N LEU A 198 4.52 -18.62 10.94
CA LEU A 198 5.70 -18.31 10.13
C LEU A 198 6.97 -18.10 10.96
N ASN A 199 6.85 -17.56 12.18
CA ASN A 199 7.99 -17.31 13.06
C ASN A 199 8.62 -18.61 13.62
N THR A 200 7.85 -19.71 13.64
CA THR A 200 8.32 -21.01 14.12
C THR A 200 9.37 -21.65 13.19
N LYS A 201 9.39 -21.32 11.88
CA LYS A 201 10.42 -21.83 10.95
C LYS A 201 11.69 -20.97 10.86
N THR A 202 11.61 -19.68 11.20
CA THR A 202 12.74 -18.74 11.01
C THR A 202 13.58 -18.60 12.27
N GLY A 203 12.98 -18.64 13.47
CA GLY A 203 13.70 -18.55 14.75
C GLY A 203 14.59 -19.76 15.08
N TYR A 204 14.30 -20.94 14.54
CA TYR A 204 15.08 -22.16 14.80
C TYR A 204 16.47 -22.13 14.12
N LYS A 205 16.60 -21.45 12.96
CA LYS A 205 17.85 -21.40 12.20
C LYS A 205 18.87 -20.42 12.78
N GLN A 206 18.42 -19.40 13.51
CA GLN A 206 19.29 -18.39 14.15
C GLN A 206 19.90 -18.91 15.46
N ARG A 207 19.12 -19.58 16.31
CA ARG A 207 19.63 -20.18 17.56
C ARG A 207 20.64 -21.31 17.34
N LYS A 208 20.59 -22.01 16.20
CA LYS A 208 21.56 -23.08 15.88
C LYS A 208 22.90 -22.55 15.34
N ARG A 209 22.95 -21.30 14.85
CA ARG A 209 24.19 -20.63 14.39
C ARG A 209 24.94 -19.90 15.51
N GLU A 210 24.26 -19.59 16.62
CA GLU A 210 24.89 -18.98 17.80
C GLU A 210 25.41 -20.04 18.80
N ARG A 211 25.12 -21.33 18.58
CA ARG A 211 25.49 -22.45 19.45
C ARG A 211 26.42 -23.49 18.79
N GLY A 212 26.93 -23.22 17.59
CA GLY A 212 27.88 -24.08 16.88
C GLY A 212 28.89 -23.23 16.15
#